data_AF-A0AAJ2EJI7-F1
#
_entry.id   AF-A0AAJ2EJI7-F1
#
_cell.length_a   1.000
_cell.length_b   1.000
_cell.length_c   1.000
_cell.angle_alpha   90.00
_cell.angle_beta   90.00
_cell.angle_gamma   90.00
#
_symmetry.space_group_name_H-M   'P 1'
#
loop_
_entity.id
_entity.type
_entity.pdbx_description
1 polymer ?
#
loop_
_entity_poly.entity_id
_entity_poly.type
_entity_poly.pdbx_seq_one_letter_code
_entity_poly.pdbx_strand_id
1 'polypeptide(L)' 'MTQLTTALALRAAINVLRDSAESRRMPSGEALDDACARLHAEAAEVLEDVLPALREHE' A
#
# COMPACT_ATOMS: atom_id res chain seq x y z
N MET A 1 -22.47 6.85 2.52
CA MET A 1 -21.47 5.78 2.69
C MET A 1 -20.77 5.65 1.36
N THR A 2 -19.47 5.94 1.28
CA THR A 2 -18.68 5.67 0.07
C THR A 2 -18.69 4.16 -0.16
N GLN A 3 -19.16 3.71 -1.32
CA GLN A 3 -18.93 2.32 -1.71
C GLN A 3 -17.42 2.13 -1.87
N LEU A 4 -16.89 1.08 -1.26
CA LEU A 4 -15.50 0.70 -1.40
C LEU A 4 -15.29 0.16 -2.82
N THR A 5 -14.60 0.92 -3.66
CA THR A 5 -14.14 0.44 -4.96
C THR A 5 -12.81 -0.30 -4.80
N THR A 6 -12.48 -1.16 -5.75
CA THR A 6 -11.18 -1.84 -5.81
C THR A 6 -10.05 -0.82 -5.89
N ALA A 7 -10.18 0.24 -6.69
CA ALA A 7 -9.17 1.29 -6.76
C ALA A 7 -9.01 2.03 -5.42
N LEU A 8 -10.11 2.26 -4.69
CA LEU A 8 -10.04 2.89 -3.37
C LEU A 8 -9.38 1.96 -2.33
N ALA A 9 -9.73 0.68 -2.33
CA ALA A 9 -9.10 -0.32 -1.46
C ALA A 9 -7.61 -0.46 -1.75
N LEU A 10 -7.21 -0.50 -3.03
CA LEU A 10 -5.81 -0.62 -3.42
C LEU A 10 -5.02 0.63 -3.03
N ARG A 11 -5.58 1.82 -3.21
CA ARG A 11 -4.94 3.07 -2.77
C ARG A 11 -4.76 3.13 -1.25
N ALA A 12 -5.72 2.62 -0.48
CA ALA A 12 -5.57 2.51 0.96
C ALA A 12 -4.43 1.54 1.34
N ALA A 13 -4.34 0.39 0.66
CA ALA A 13 -3.25 -0.57 0.88
C ALA A 13 -1.88 0.02 0.55
N ILE A 14 -1.74 0.71 -0.59
CA ILE A 14 -0.49 1.40 -0.99
C ILE A 14 -0.05 2.39 0.10
N ASN A 15 -0.98 3.19 0.61
CA ASN A 15 -0.66 4.16 1.67
C ASN A 15 -0.16 3.47 2.94
N VAL A 16 -0.80 2.37 3.36
CA VAL A 16 -0.36 1.60 4.53
C VAL A 16 1.03 1.00 4.30
N LEU A 17 1.31 0.48 3.11
CA LEU A 17 2.62 -0.08 2.77
C LEU A 17 3.73 0.98 2.82
N ARG A 18 3.48 2.17 2.25
CA ARG A 18 4.44 3.29 2.31
C ARG A 18 4.66 3.78 3.74
N ASP A 19 3.59 4.02 4.49
CA ASP A 19 3.69 4.48 5.88
C ASP A 19 4.42 3.45 6.75
N SER A 20 4.18 2.16 6.54
CA SER A 20 4.88 1.11 7.28
C SER A 20 6.37 1.05 6.93
N ALA A 21 6.71 1.21 5.64
CA ALA A 21 8.10 1.23 5.20
C ALA A 21 8.87 2.46 5.74
N GLU A 22 8.27 3.65 5.68
CA GLU A 22 8.84 4.91 6.14
C GLU A 22 8.99 4.96 7.66
N SER A 23 7.94 4.57 8.38
CA SER A 23 7.91 4.60 9.85
C SER A 23 8.65 3.43 10.50
N ARG A 24 9.01 2.42 9.69
CA ARG A 24 9.67 1.17 10.14
C ARG A 24 8.81 0.40 11.15
N ARG A 25 7.49 0.52 11.04
CA ARG A 25 6.51 -0.14 11.92
C ARG A 25 5.26 -0.53 11.16
N MET A 26 4.70 -1.68 11.48
CA MET A 26 3.37 -2.09 11.05
C MET A 26 2.30 -1.25 11.76
N PRO A 27 1.06 -1.17 11.22
CA PRO A 27 -0.06 -0.53 11.90
C PRO A 27 -0.41 -1.14 13.26
N SER A 28 -0.03 -2.40 13.50
CA SER A 28 -0.12 -3.08 14.80
C SER A 28 0.84 -2.50 15.86
N GLY A 29 1.85 -1.73 15.43
CA GLY A 29 2.94 -1.22 16.27
C GLY A 29 4.19 -2.09 16.24
N GLU A 30 4.15 -3.27 15.59
CA GLU A 30 5.32 -4.14 15.45
C GLU A 30 6.40 -3.49 14.58
N ALA A 31 7.67 -3.65 14.98
CA ALA A 31 8.79 -3.09 14.22
C ALA A 31 9.05 -3.88 12.93
N LEU A 32 9.38 -3.16 11.86
CA LEU A 32 9.83 -3.73 10.59
C LEU A 32 11.34 -3.68 10.48
N ASP A 33 11.96 -4.81 10.15
CA ASP A 33 13.38 -4.85 9.80
C ASP A 33 13.66 -4.27 8.40
N ASP A 34 14.94 -4.13 8.05
CA ASP A 34 15.40 -3.51 6.78
C ASP A 34 14.85 -4.25 5.56
N ALA A 35 14.85 -5.58 5.59
CA ALA A 35 14.38 -6.39 4.48
C ALA A 35 12.87 -6.24 4.28
N CYS A 36 12.11 -6.29 5.37
CA CYS A 36 10.66 -6.17 5.34
C CYS A 36 10.25 -4.77 4.87
N ALA A 37 10.81 -3.69 5.42
CA ALA A 37 10.41 -2.35 4.98
C ALA A 37 10.74 -2.10 3.51
N ARG A 38 11.86 -2.62 3.01
CA ARG A 38 12.17 -2.56 1.57
C ARG A 38 11.14 -3.30 0.74
N LEU A 39 10.74 -4.50 1.17
CA LEU A 39 9.68 -5.27 0.51
C LEU A 39 8.34 -4.50 0.51
N HIS A 40 7.98 -3.82 1.60
CA HIS A 40 6.78 -2.99 1.66
C HIS A 40 6.84 -1.81 0.68
N ALA A 41 7.99 -1.13 0.58
CA ALA A 41 8.19 -0.05 -0.38
C ALA A 41 8.08 -0.53 -1.83
N GLU A 42 8.77 -1.63 -2.17
CA GLU A 42 8.72 -2.24 -3.51
C GLU A 42 7.30 -2.69 -3.86
N ALA A 43 6.58 -3.31 -2.91
CA ALA A 43 5.18 -3.68 -3.11
C ALA A 43 4.29 -2.46 -3.35
N ALA A 44 4.49 -1.36 -2.63
CA ALA A 44 3.73 -0.13 -2.84
C ALA A 44 3.98 0.46 -4.23
N GLU A 45 5.21 0.42 -4.74
CA GLU A 45 5.57 0.87 -6.10
C GLU A 45 4.86 0.02 -7.16
N VAL A 46 4.97 -1.31 -7.07
CA VAL A 46 4.29 -2.22 -8.02
C VAL A 46 2.78 -2.02 -8.03
N LEU A 47 2.18 -1.81 -6.85
CA LEU A 47 0.74 -1.59 -6.74
C LEU A 47 0.30 -0.22 -7.28
N GLU A 48 1.14 0.81 -7.16
CA GLU A 48 0.88 2.12 -7.76
C GLU A 48 0.87 2.04 -9.29
N ASP A 49 1.78 1.28 -9.89
CA ASP A 49 1.86 1.11 -11.36
C ASP A 49 0.61 0.45 -11.96
N VAL A 50 -0.05 -0.44 -11.22
CA VAL A 50 -1.27 -1.14 -11.68
C VAL A 50 -2.56 -0.38 -11.37
N LEU A 51 -2.52 0.59 -10.44
CA LEU A 51 -3.70 1.34 -10.01
C LEU A 51 -4.40 2.11 -11.15
N PRO A 52 -3.71 2.76 -12.10
CA PRO A 52 -4.35 3.42 -13.23
C PRO A 52 -5.20 2.46 -14.08
N ALA A 53 -4.68 1.26 -14.37
CA ALA A 53 -5.39 0.26 -15.17
C ALA A 53 -6.69 -0.18 -14.49
N LEU A 54 -6.71 -0.29 -13.16
CA LEU A 54 -7.92 -0.65 -12.43
C LEU A 54 -8.98 0.46 -12.45
N ARG A 55 -8.57 1.73 -12.44
CA ARG A 55 -9.49 2.87 -12.48
C ARG A 55 -10.24 3.02 -13.81
N GLU A 56 -9.70 2.48 -14.89
CA GLU A 56 -10.34 2.49 -16.21
C GLU A 56 -11.46 1.45 -16.35
N HIS A 57 -11.50 0.46 -15.44
CA HIS A 57 -12.42 -0.67 -15.46
C HIS A 57 -13.49 -0.62 -14.35
N GLU A 58 -13.56 0.49 -13.59
CA GLU A 58 -14.57 0.79 -12.56
C GLU A 58 -15.58 1.83 -13.05
#